data_AF-A0A523Y6A1-F1
#
_entry.id   AF-A0A523Y6A1-F1
#
_cell.length_a   1.000
_cell.length_b   1.000
_cell.length_c   1.000
_cell.angle_alpha   90.00
_cell.angle_beta   90.00
_cell.angle_gamma   90.00
#
_symmetry.space_group_name_H-M   'P 1'
#
loop_
_entity.id
_entity.type
_entity.pdbx_description
1 polymer ?
#
loop_
_entity_poly.entity_id
_entity_poly.type
_entity_poly.pdbx_seq_one_letter_code
_entity_poly.pdbx_strand_id
1 'polypeptide(L)'
;MAEGYIRLWAAVLEQAIKDVQGDARAHKGKVRSIFSDGAWTWFHSESQEIGSFFWTCSMLGLEPDFILTLVAKQDNEMPKSRSMAFG
;
A
#
# COMPACT_ATOMS: atom_id res chain seq x y z
N MET A 1 0.27 -15.89 20.71
CA MET A 1 -0.09 -14.47 20.51
C MET A 1 -1.56 -14.31 20.84
N ALA A 2 -1.96 -13.32 21.63
CA ALA A 2 -3.37 -13.14 21.98
C ALA A 2 -4.17 -12.75 20.72
N GLU A 3 -5.36 -13.33 20.56
CA GLU A 3 -6.21 -13.18 19.37
C GLU A 3 -6.49 -11.72 18.99
N GLY A 4 -6.55 -10.83 19.99
CA GLY A 4 -6.72 -9.39 19.79
C GLY A 4 -5.58 -8.72 19.00
N TYR A 5 -4.34 -9.18 19.15
CA TYR A 5 -3.21 -8.64 18.39
C TYR A 5 -3.29 -9.02 16.91
N ILE A 6 -3.65 -10.27 16.60
CA ILE A 6 -3.80 -10.73 15.22
C ILE A 6 -4.87 -9.89 14.51
N ARG A 7 -6.02 -9.69 15.17
CA ARG A 7 -7.13 -8.87 14.63
C ARG A 7 -6.72 -7.42 14.40
N LEU A 8 -5.98 -6.83 15.34
CA LEU A 8 -5.48 -5.45 15.21
C LEU A 8 -4.59 -5.30 13.97
N TRP A 9 -3.59 -6.18 13.83
CA TRP A 9 -2.61 -6.04 12.76
C TRP A 9 -3.16 -6.45 11.39
N ALA A 10 -4.14 -7.36 11.35
CA ALA A 10 -4.94 -7.59 10.15
C ALA A 10 -5.71 -6.33 9.73
N ALA A 11 -6.33 -5.61 10.68
CA ALA A 11 -7.05 -4.37 10.40
C ALA A 11 -6.10 -3.25 9.92
N VAL A 12 -4.89 -3.14 10.50
CA VAL A 12 -3.86 -2.20 10.03
C VAL A 12 -3.47 -2.49 8.59
N LEU A 13 -3.20 -3.76 8.26
CA LEU A 13 -2.86 -4.16 6.90
C LEU A 13 -4.01 -3.89 5.91
N GLU A 14 -5.24 -4.23 6.29
CA GLU A 14 -6.42 -3.98 5.47
C GLU A 14 -6.62 -2.48 5.22
N GLN A 15 -6.45 -1.64 6.24
CA GLN A 15 -6.58 -0.19 6.10
C GLN A 15 -5.47 0.38 5.20
N ALA A 16 -4.22 -0.04 5.36
CA ALA A 16 -3.12 0.41 4.51
C ALA A 16 -3.36 0.06 3.03
N ILE A 17 -3.89 -1.13 2.74
CA ILE A 17 -4.29 -1.52 1.39
C ILE A 17 -5.40 -0.58 0.87
N LYS A 18 -6.43 -0.31 1.68
CA LYS A 18 -7.51 0.61 1.32
C LYS A 18 -7.01 2.04 1.09
N ASP A 19 -6.04 2.51 1.86
CA ASP A 19 -5.51 3.87 1.73
C ASP A 19 -4.78 4.03 0.39
N VAL A 20 -4.02 3.02 -0.04
CA VAL A 20 -3.37 3.03 -1.37
C VAL A 20 -4.39 2.84 -2.51
N GLN A 21 -5.34 1.91 -2.37
CA GLN A 21 -6.32 1.60 -3.41
C GLN A 21 -7.44 2.64 -3.55
N GLY A 22 -7.85 3.25 -2.44
CA GLY A 22 -8.88 4.29 -2.39
C GLY A 22 -8.40 5.56 -3.10
N ASP A 23 -7.12 5.87 -2.98
CA ASP A 23 -6.46 6.95 -3.71
C ASP A 23 -6.39 6.65 -5.22
N ALA A 24 -6.07 5.42 -5.61
CA ALA A 24 -6.11 5.00 -7.03
C ALA A 24 -7.50 5.21 -7.68
N ARG A 25 -8.60 5.05 -6.92
CA ARG A 25 -9.98 5.31 -7.40
C ARG A 25 -10.35 6.80 -7.41
N ALA A 26 -9.79 7.59 -6.49
CA ALA A 26 -9.98 9.04 -6.44
C ALA A 26 -9.19 9.77 -7.54
N HIS A 27 -8.07 9.17 -7.99
CA HIS A 27 -7.09 9.78 -8.89
C HIS A 27 -7.42 9.74 -10.37
N LYS A 28 -8.62 10.17 -10.73
CA LYS A 28 -8.80 10.86 -12.02
C LYS A 28 -8.22 12.29 -12.00
N GLY A 29 -7.66 12.76 -10.87
CA GLY A 29 -7.04 14.09 -10.73
C GLY A 29 -5.87 14.16 -9.73
N LYS A 30 -4.64 14.04 -10.25
CA LYS A 30 -3.35 14.66 -9.85
C LYS A 30 -2.89 14.87 -8.38
N VAL A 31 -3.58 14.50 -7.28
CA VAL A 31 -3.09 14.79 -5.90
C VAL A 31 -3.21 13.60 -4.95
N ARG A 32 -2.12 12.85 -4.68
CA ARG A 32 -2.09 11.74 -3.70
C ARG A 32 -2.45 12.25 -2.31
N SER A 33 -3.34 11.54 -1.64
CA SER A 33 -3.73 11.83 -0.26
C SER A 33 -2.56 11.60 0.69
N ILE A 34 -2.46 12.37 1.78
CA ILE A 34 -1.44 12.14 2.82
C ILE A 34 -1.53 10.71 3.42
N PHE A 35 -2.73 10.12 3.40
CA PHE A 35 -2.98 8.77 3.86
C PHE A 35 -2.38 7.72 2.90
N SER A 36 -2.46 7.95 1.59
CA SER A 36 -1.87 7.05 0.60
C SER A 36 -0.35 7.14 0.58
N ASP A 37 0.24 8.32 0.76
CA ASP A 37 1.70 8.48 0.81
C ASP A 37 2.29 7.83 2.06
N GLY A 38 1.60 7.91 3.20
CA GLY A 38 1.99 7.21 4.43
C GLY A 38 1.93 5.69 4.27
N ALA A 39 0.83 5.17 3.72
CA ALA A 39 0.68 3.74 3.46
C ALA A 39 1.70 3.23 2.42
N TRP A 40 1.96 4.01 1.36
CA TRP A 40 2.97 3.68 0.35
C TRP A 40 4.37 3.58 0.96
N THR A 41 4.73 4.56 1.78
CA THR A 41 6.00 4.58 2.51
C THR A 41 6.11 3.39 3.46
N TRP A 42 5.02 3.01 4.12
CA TRP A 42 4.99 1.84 5.00
C TRP A 42 5.20 0.52 4.25
N PHE A 43 4.54 0.32 3.10
CA PHE A 43 4.75 -0.87 2.26
C PHE A 43 6.17 -0.99 1.71
N HIS A 44 6.82 0.14 1.38
CA HIS A 44 8.16 0.16 0.80
C HIS A 44 9.27 0.33 1.84
N SER A 45 8.94 0.33 3.13
CA SER A 45 9.92 0.38 4.21
C SER A 45 10.66 -0.95 4.32
N GLU A 46 11.99 -0.90 4.38
CA GLU A 46 12.84 -2.07 4.65
C GLU A 46 12.88 -2.46 6.15
N SER A 47 12.16 -1.74 7.01
CA SER A 47 12.15 -2.01 8.44
C SER A 47 11.57 -3.39 8.76
N GLN A 48 12.19 -4.10 9.70
CA GLN A 48 11.70 -5.36 10.27
C GLN A 48 11.26 -5.20 11.74
N GLU A 49 11.22 -3.96 12.24
CA GLU A 49 10.82 -3.68 13.62
C GLU A 49 9.32 -3.89 13.84
N ILE A 50 8.91 -3.95 15.11
CA ILE A 50 7.50 -4.12 15.49
C ILE A 50 6.66 -3.01 14.83
N GLY A 51 5.60 -3.43 14.13
CA GLY A 51 4.70 -2.55 13.41
C GLY A 51 5.16 -2.17 11.99
N SER A 52 6.31 -2.65 11.54
CA SER A 52 6.67 -2.58 10.13
C SER A 52 5.79 -3.49 9.28
N PHE A 53 5.77 -3.26 7.96
CA PHE A 53 5.09 -4.11 7.01
C PHE A 53 5.60 -5.56 7.07
N PHE A 54 6.92 -5.76 6.99
CA PHE A 54 7.52 -7.11 7.06
C PHE A 54 7.22 -7.83 8.37
N TRP A 55 7.29 -7.12 9.49
CA TRP A 55 6.94 -7.69 10.79
C TRP A 55 5.46 -8.07 10.86
N THR A 56 4.58 -7.22 10.33
CA THR A 56 3.13 -7.45 10.26
C THR A 56 2.82 -8.69 9.42
N CYS A 57 3.44 -8.83 8.24
CA CYS A 57 3.31 -10.02 7.39
C CYS A 57 3.77 -11.29 8.11
N SER A 58 4.94 -11.26 8.75
CA SER A 58 5.46 -12.40 9.52
C SER A 58 4.51 -12.83 10.63
N MET A 59 3.96 -11.88 11.38
CA MET A 59 3.01 -12.17 12.45
C MET A 59 1.67 -12.73 11.95
N LEU A 60 1.19 -12.25 10.80
CA LEU A 60 -0.05 -12.71 10.18
C LEU A 60 0.14 -14.01 9.36
N GLY A 61 1.38 -14.47 9.19
CA GLY A 61 1.69 -15.63 8.33
C GLY A 61 1.44 -15.37 6.85
N LEU A 62 1.65 -14.12 6.40
CA LEU A 62 1.44 -13.69 5.03
C LEU A 62 2.79 -13.49 4.32
N GLU A 63 2.82 -13.81 3.03
CA GLU A 63 3.97 -13.55 2.17
C GLU A 63 3.99 -12.06 1.75
N PRO A 64 5.02 -11.28 2.12
CA PRO A 64 5.11 -9.85 1.79
C PRO A 64 5.02 -9.59 0.28
N ASP A 65 5.71 -10.38 -0.54
CA ASP A 65 5.77 -10.21 -2.00
C ASP A 65 4.40 -10.33 -2.66
N PHE A 66 3.52 -11.19 -2.12
CA PHE A 66 2.15 -11.33 -2.59
C PHE A 66 1.35 -10.04 -2.35
N ILE A 67 1.49 -9.44 -1.17
CA ILE A 67 0.80 -8.19 -0.82
C ILE A 67 1.35 -7.03 -1.66
N LEU A 68 2.67 -6.93 -1.82
CA LEU A 68 3.30 -5.92 -2.66
C LEU A 68 2.83 -6.04 -4.12
N THR A 69 2.67 -7.25 -4.64
CA THR A 69 2.12 -7.46 -6.00
C THR A 69 0.67 -6.96 -6.12
N LEU A 70 -0.14 -7.16 -5.08
CA LEU A 70 -1.53 -6.69 -5.04
C LEU A 70 -1.61 -5.15 -5.00
N VAL A 71 -0.66 -4.51 -4.32
CA VAL A 71 -0.53 -3.06 -4.26
C VAL A 71 0.04 -2.48 -5.56
N ALA A 72 1.08 -3.10 -6.14
CA ALA A 72 1.78 -2.61 -7.33
C ALA A 72 1.00 -2.78 -8.65
N LYS A 73 0.12 -3.80 -8.76
CA LYS A 73 -0.69 -4.01 -9.97
C LYS A 73 -1.57 -2.81 -10.35
N GLN A 74 -1.83 -1.89 -9.42
CA GLN A 74 -2.63 -0.69 -9.67
C GLN A 74 -1.83 0.51 -10.20
N ASP A 75 -0.50 0.51 -10.09
CA ASP A 75 0.34 1.59 -10.65
C ASP A 75 0.54 1.45 -12.17
N ASN A 76 0.44 0.23 -12.71
CA ASN A 76 0.66 -0.03 -14.15
C ASN A 76 -0.54 0.35 -15.05
N GLU A 77 -1.69 0.74 -14.49
CA GLU A 77 -2.81 1.33 -15.23
C GLU A 77 -2.72 2.86 -15.33
N MET A 78 -1.56 3.46 -15.05
CA MET A 78 -1.33 4.86 -15.40
C MET A 78 -1.13 4.98 -16.92
N PRO A 79 -2.06 5.59 -17.69
CA PRO A 79 -1.78 5.86 -19.09
C PRO A 79 -0.61 6.83 -19.15
N LYS A 80 0.48 6.44 -19.82
CA LYS A 80 1.55 7.35 -20.22
C LYS A 80 0.90 8.56 -20.90
N SER A 81 0.83 9.69 -20.19
CA SER A 81 0.43 10.96 -20.79
C SER A 81 1.24 11.15 -22.06
N ARG A 82 0.54 11.16 -23.19
CA ARG A 82 1.08 11.59 -24.48
C ARG A 82 1.72 12.95 -24.27
N SER A 83 3.04 13.02 -24.35
CA SER A 83 3.75 14.28 -24.52
C SER A 83 3.19 14.95 -25.77
N MET A 84 2.36 15.97 -25.59
CA MET A 84 2.04 16.89 -26.67
C MET A 84 3.32 17.68 -26.96
N ALA A 85 3.93 17.37 -28.10
CA ALA A 85 4.86 18.27 -28.75
C ALA A 85 4.05 19.50 -29.19
N PHE A 86 4.31 20.65 -28.58
CA PHE A 86 3.99 21.93 -29.19
C PHE A 86 5.18 22.31 -30.07
N GLY A 87 4.89 22.52 -31.36
CA GLY A 87 5.86 22.92 -32.37
C GLY A 87 6.27 24.38 -32.29
#